data_AF-A0A847JR02-F1
#
_entry.id   AF-A0A847JR02-F1
#
_cell.length_a   1.000
_cell.length_b   1.000
_cell.length_c   1.000
_cell.angle_alpha   90.00
_cell.angle_beta   90.00
_cell.angle_gamma   90.00
#
_symmetry.space_group_name_H-M   'P 1'
#
loop_
_entity.id
_entity.type
_entity.pdbx_description
1 polymer ?
#
loop_
_entity_poly.entity_id
_entity_poly.type
_entity_poly.pdbx_seq_one_letter_code
_entity_poly.pdbx_strand_id
1 'polypeptide(L)'
;MARRSIEERLAQLDAQRKTLQSRLGKQERARDTRRKVLLGALVLHRLDAAKEKGEDAGWLTEWVKRELPGFLTREDDKTLFADILNTPSKEPDAVKVDA
;
A
#
# COMPACT_ATOMS: atom_id res chain seq x y z
N MET A 1 -28.17 -44.86 20.61
CA MET A 1 -27.78 -43.71 19.76
C MET A 1 -28.34 -42.43 20.37
N ALA A 2 -27.55 -41.76 21.21
CA ALA A 2 -28.02 -40.61 21.97
C ALA A 2 -28.38 -39.45 21.03
N ARG A 3 -29.65 -39.03 21.05
CA ARG A 3 -30.08 -37.79 20.41
C ARG A 3 -29.43 -36.64 21.20
N ARG A 4 -28.41 -36.01 20.62
CA ARG A 4 -27.86 -34.74 21.16
C ARG A 4 -29.00 -33.76 21.43
N SER A 5 -28.95 -33.07 22.56
CA SER A 5 -29.96 -32.07 22.90
C SER A 5 -29.95 -30.96 21.86
N ILE A 6 -31.07 -30.23 21.73
CA ILE A 6 -31.18 -29.11 20.79
C ILE A 6 -30.12 -28.04 21.13
N GLU A 7 -29.82 -27.85 22.41
CA GLU A 7 -28.78 -26.93 22.89
C GLU A 7 -27.38 -27.34 22.46
N GLU A 8 -27.03 -28.62 22.54
CA GLU A 8 -25.73 -29.13 22.08
C GLU A 8 -25.55 -28.93 20.57
N ARG A 9 -26.63 -29.10 19.80
CA ARG A 9 -26.62 -28.86 18.35
C ARG A 9 -26.47 -27.37 18.02
N LEU A 10 -27.17 -26.50 18.73
CA LEU A 10 -27.01 -25.05 18.61
C LEU A 10 -25.57 -24.61 18.93
N ALA A 11 -25.01 -25.08 20.05
CA ALA A 11 -23.64 -24.78 20.44
C ALA A 11 -22.62 -25.26 19.38
N GLN A 12 -22.85 -26.43 18.78
CA GLN A 12 -22.00 -26.96 17.72
C GLN A 12 -22.07 -26.11 16.44
N LEU A 13 -23.27 -25.70 16.03
CA LEU A 13 -23.46 -24.84 14.85
C LEU A 13 -22.84 -23.45 15.06
N ASP A 14 -22.98 -22.87 16.25
CA ASP A 14 -22.35 -21.59 16.58
C ASP A 14 -20.81 -21.68 16.58
N ALA A 15 -20.25 -22.77 17.11
CA ALA A 15 -18.80 -23.01 17.05
C ALA A 15 -18.30 -23.15 15.60
N GLN A 16 -19.05 -23.85 14.75
CA GLN A 16 -18.74 -23.98 13.31
C GLN A 16 -18.83 -22.63 12.60
N ARG A 17 -19.88 -21.84 12.86
CA ARG A 17 -20.05 -20.50 12.31
C ARG A 17 -18.88 -19.59 12.70
N LYS A 18 -18.51 -19.54 13.98
CA LYS A 18 -17.36 -18.74 14.46
C LYS A 18 -16.05 -19.15 13.77
N THR A 19 -15.86 -20.45 13.57
CA THR A 19 -14.67 -20.99 12.88
C THR A 19 -14.63 -20.54 11.42
N LEU A 20 -15.75 -20.66 10.70
CA LEU A 20 -15.86 -20.23 9.30
C LEU A 20 -15.66 -18.72 9.17
N GLN A 21 -16.25 -17.92 10.06
CA GLN A 21 -16.10 -16.47 10.07
C GLN A 21 -14.64 -16.05 10.32
N SER A 22 -13.96 -16.71 11.27
CA SER A 22 -12.53 -16.47 11.52
C SER A 22 -11.67 -16.82 10.30
N ARG A 23 -11.97 -17.92 9.61
CA ARG A 23 -11.29 -18.32 8.37
C ARG A 23 -11.52 -17.31 7.25
N LEU A 24 -12.75 -16.86 7.06
CA LEU A 24 -13.08 -15.85 6.06
C LEU A 24 -12.33 -14.54 6.33
N GLY A 25 -12.35 -14.04 7.57
CA GLY A 25 -11.61 -12.82 7.93
C GLY A 25 -10.09 -12.94 7.78
N LYS A 26 -9.52 -14.15 7.88
CA LYS A 26 -8.10 -14.39 7.54
C LYS A 26 -7.86 -14.30 6.04
N GLN A 27 -8.74 -14.89 5.23
CA GLN A 27 -8.65 -14.84 3.76
C GLN A 27 -8.81 -13.42 3.24
N GLU A 28 -9.73 -12.65 3.79
CA GLU A 28 -9.96 -11.26 3.39
C GLU A 28 -8.75 -10.38 3.67
N ARG A 29 -8.15 -10.50 4.87
CA ARG A 29 -6.90 -9.79 5.20
C ARG A 29 -5.74 -10.22 4.31
N ALA A 30 -5.58 -11.52 4.05
CA ALA A 30 -4.54 -12.02 3.15
C ALA A 30 -4.70 -11.46 1.72
N ARG A 31 -5.95 -11.40 1.23
CA ARG A 31 -6.27 -10.82 -0.07
C ARG A 31 -5.99 -9.31 -0.10
N ASP A 32 -6.39 -8.59 0.94
CA ASP A 32 -6.16 -7.14 1.06
C ASP A 32 -4.66 -6.80 1.12
N THR A 33 -3.89 -7.51 1.96
CA THR A 33 -2.43 -7.37 2.01
C THR A 33 -1.80 -7.65 0.64
N ARG A 34 -2.19 -8.76 -0.02
CA ARG A 34 -1.66 -9.10 -1.36
C ARG A 34 -1.99 -8.02 -2.39
N ARG A 35 -3.21 -7.48 -2.38
CA ARG A 35 -3.62 -6.40 -3.29
C ARG A 35 -2.79 -5.15 -3.08
N LYS A 36 -2.60 -4.73 -1.82
CA LYS A 36 -1.80 -3.54 -1.46
C LYS A 36 -0.34 -3.70 -1.89
N VAL A 37 0.25 -4.86 -1.62
CA VAL A 37 1.65 -5.16 -1.99
C VAL A 37 1.84 -5.16 -3.51
N LEU A 38 0.97 -5.84 -4.26
CA LEU A 38 1.09 -5.90 -5.71
C LEU A 38 0.90 -4.53 -6.37
N LEU A 39 -0.05 -3.73 -5.88
CA LEU A 39 -0.25 -2.38 -6.39
C LEU A 39 0.95 -1.48 -6.08
N GLY A 40 1.48 -1.53 -4.86
CA GLY A 40 2.67 -0.79 -4.48
C GLY A 40 3.88 -1.17 -5.33
N ALA A 41 4.14 -2.46 -5.52
CA ALA A 41 5.24 -2.96 -6.34
C ALA A 41 5.15 -2.48 -7.80
N LEU A 42 3.94 -2.45 -8.38
CA LEU A 42 3.70 -1.92 -9.73
C LEU A 42 4.03 -0.42 -9.82
N VAL A 43 3.60 0.36 -8.83
CA VAL A 43 3.87 1.81 -8.80
C VAL A 43 5.36 2.07 -8.69
N LEU A 44 6.05 1.39 -7.76
CA LEU A 44 7.51 1.50 -7.59
C LEU A 44 8.25 1.17 -8.89
N HIS A 45 7.93 0.02 -9.51
CA HIS A 45 8.52 -0.36 -10.80
C HIS A 45 8.30 0.70 -11.89
N ARG A 46 7.15 1.39 -11.90
CA ARG A 46 6.89 2.45 -12.87
C ARG A 46 7.70 3.72 -12.58
N LEU A 47 7.87 4.09 -11.31
CA LEU A 47 8.70 5.23 -10.89
C LEU A 47 10.17 4.98 -11.22
N ASP A 48 10.67 3.77 -10.96
CA ASP A 48 12.04 3.36 -11.27
C ASP A 48 12.30 3.41 -12.79
N ALA A 49 11.39 2.83 -13.58
CA ALA A 49 11.49 2.86 -15.04
C ALA A 49 11.49 4.29 -15.61
N ALA A 50 10.73 5.21 -14.99
CA ALA A 50 10.72 6.62 -15.38
C ALA A 50 12.04 7.33 -15.04
N LYS A 51 12.60 7.03 -13.86
CA LYS A 51 13.90 7.54 -13.41
C LYS A 51 15.05 7.08 -14.32
N GLU A 52 15.03 5.82 -14.75
CA GLU A 52 16.07 5.23 -15.61
C GLU A 52 16.00 5.69 -17.06
N LYS A 53 14.80 5.79 -17.64
CA LYS A 53 14.63 6.08 -19.07
C LYS A 53 14.52 7.56 -19.40
N GLY A 54 14.36 8.42 -18.38
CA GLY A 54 14.02 9.83 -18.58
C GLY A 54 12.66 10.02 -19.25
N GLU A 55 11.82 8.97 -19.28
CA GLU A 55 10.46 9.02 -19.80
C GLU A 55 9.54 9.58 -18.71
N ASP A 56 8.74 10.59 -19.06
CA ASP A 56 7.75 11.19 -18.18
C ASP A 56 6.69 10.16 -17.76
N ALA A 57 6.91 9.50 -16.63
CA ALA A 57 5.79 9.12 -15.75
C ALA A 57 5.26 10.36 -15.00
N GLY A 58 5.36 11.55 -15.60
CA GLY A 58 5.28 12.86 -14.94
C GLY A 58 4.06 12.98 -14.04
N TRP A 59 2.86 12.66 -14.54
CA TRP A 59 1.65 12.76 -13.72
C TRP A 59 1.67 11.83 -12.50
N LEU A 60 2.22 10.61 -12.63
CA LEU A 60 2.26 9.63 -11.55
C LEU A 60 3.35 10.00 -10.55
N THR A 61 4.53 10.36 -11.01
CA THR A 61 5.64 10.79 -10.16
C THR A 61 5.26 12.04 -9.37
N GLU A 62 4.68 13.05 -10.01
CA GLU A 62 4.23 14.28 -9.35
C GLU A 62 3.06 14.02 -8.38
N TRP A 63 2.13 13.13 -8.76
CA TRP A 63 1.07 12.71 -7.84
C TRP A 63 1.63 11.99 -6.62
N VAL A 64 2.56 11.05 -6.77
CA VAL A 64 3.19 10.34 -5.66
C VAL A 64 3.96 11.31 -4.76
N LYS A 65 4.75 12.22 -5.31
CA LYS A 65 5.49 13.22 -4.51
C LYS A 65 4.57 14.13 -3.69
N ARG A 66 3.40 14.47 -4.24
CA ARG A 66 2.42 15.32 -3.54
C ARG A 66 1.65 14.56 -2.46
N GLU A 67 1.14 13.39 -2.78
CA GLU A 67 0.20 12.66 -1.89
C GLU A 67 0.93 11.77 -0.86
N LEU A 68 2.06 11.16 -1.23
CA LEU A 68 2.75 10.18 -0.38
C LEU A 68 3.22 10.78 0.96
N PRO A 69 3.81 11.98 1.05
CA PRO A 69 4.19 12.58 2.33
C PRO A 69 3.02 12.80 3.29
N GLY A 70 1.84 13.13 2.75
CA GLY A 70 0.62 13.32 3.54
C GLY A 70 -0.04 11.99 3.95
N PHE A 71 0.19 10.93 3.16
CA PHE A 71 -0.27 9.58 3.48
C PHE A 71 0.59 8.89 4.56
N LEU A 72 1.89 9.18 4.60
CA LEU A 72 2.83 8.60 5.57
C LEU A 72 2.74 9.32 6.92
N THR A 73 2.31 8.58 7.94
CA THR A 73 2.10 9.13 9.29
C THR A 73 3.31 8.99 10.21
N ARG A 74 4.23 8.06 9.90
CA ARG A 74 5.44 7.79 10.70
C ARG A 74 6.67 8.31 9.97
N GLU A 75 7.60 8.91 10.72
CA GLU A 75 8.86 9.39 10.17
C GLU A 75 9.72 8.25 9.60
N ASP A 76 9.77 7.10 10.27
CA ASP A 76 10.48 5.92 9.75
C ASP A 76 9.99 5.53 8.36
N ASP A 77 8.66 5.54 8.14
CA ASP A 77 8.09 5.22 6.84
C ASP A 77 8.47 6.27 5.78
N LYS A 78 8.57 7.55 6.14
CA LYS A 78 9.02 8.62 5.21
C LYS A 78 10.46 8.41 4.77
N THR A 79 11.33 7.95 5.67
CA THR A 79 12.73 7.68 5.32
C THR A 79 12.88 6.57 4.28
N LEU A 80 11.96 5.60 4.24
CA LEU A 80 11.96 4.52 3.24
C LEU A 80 11.73 5.00 1.81
N PHE A 81 11.12 6.18 1.62
CA PHE A 81 10.80 6.74 0.29
C PHE A 81 11.60 8.02 -0.01
N ALA A 82 12.67 8.29 0.75
CA ALA A 82 13.44 9.52 0.61
C ALA A 82 14.06 9.70 -0.79
N ASP A 83 14.38 8.61 -1.49
CA ASP A 83 14.90 8.61 -2.85
C ASP A 83 13.88 9.06 -3.91
N ILE A 84 12.60 8.84 -3.66
CA ILE A 84 11.48 9.28 -4.51
C ILE A 84 11.09 10.72 -4.15
N LEU A 85 11.06 11.04 -2.85
CA LEU A 85 10.63 12.34 -2.31
C LEU A 85 11.71 13.42 -2.51
N ASN A 86 12.98 13.10 -2.29
CA ASN A 86 14.11 14.01 -2.51
C ASN A 86 14.72 13.78 -3.90
N THR A 87 13.93 14.00 -4.95
CA THR A 87 14.56 14.31 -6.25
C THR A 87 15.03 15.75 -6.18
N PRO A 88 16.30 16.07 -6.49
CA PRO A 88 16.76 17.45 -6.48
C PRO A 88 15.87 18.22 -7.43
N SER A 89 15.04 19.08 -6.87
CA SER A 89 14.34 20.12 -7.60
C SER A 89 15.43 20.83 -8.38
N LYS A 90 15.44 20.67 -9.70
CA LYS A 90 16.30 21.47 -10.56
C LYS A 90 15.81 22.90 -10.37
N GLU A 91 16.43 23.63 -9.45
CA GLU A 91 16.27 25.07 -9.34
C GLU A 91 16.55 25.65 -10.74
N PRO A 92 15.68 26.53 -11.26
CA PRO A 92 16.00 27.19 -12.50
C PRO A 92 17.25 28.02 -12.25
N ASP A 93 18.31 27.77 -13.02
CA ASP A 93 19.47 28.65 -13.13
C ASP A 93 18.97 30.08 -13.31
N ALA A 94 18.97 30.85 -12.22
CA ALA A 94 18.88 32.29 -12.27
C ALA A 94 20.19 32.76 -12.89
N VAL A 95 20.20 32.83 -14.21
CA VAL A 95 21.21 33.51 -15.01
C VAL A 95 21.38 34.90 -14.42
N LYS A 96 22.47 35.09 -13.67
CA LYS A 96 22.98 36.40 -13.34
C LYS A 96 23.38 37.05 -14.65
N VAL A 97 22.61 38.05 -15.05
CA VAL A 97 22.96 38.97 -16.12
C VAL A 97 24.05 39.87 -15.56
N ASP A 98 25.29 39.61 -15.94
CA ASP A 98 26.41 40.51 -15.68
C ASP A 98 26.22 41.79 -16.51
N ALA A 99 26.39 42.94 -15.84
CA ALA A 99 26.42 44.29 -16.41
C ALA A 99 27.80 44.91 -16.18
#